data_AF-A0A9E3MH86-F1
#
_entry.id   AF-A0A9E3MH86-F1
#
_cell.length_a   1.000
_cell.length_b   1.000
_cell.length_c   1.000
_cell.angle_alpha   90.00
_cell.angle_beta   90.00
_cell.angle_gamma   90.00
#
_symmetry.space_group_name_H-M   'P 1'
#
loop_
_entity.id
_entity.type
_entity.pdbx_description
1 polymer ?
#
loop_
_entity_poly.entity_id
_entity_poly.type
_entity_poly.pdbx_seq_one_letter_code
_entity_poly.pdbx_strand_id
1 'polypeptide(L)' 'MKITFRCDPALIDLLPRPVPARAALPDWLREMAPRVESPVHGREIRTVKQCPPFVDAMRHGFMLVLPCDVA' A
#
# COMPACT_ATOMS: atom_id res chain seq x y z
N MET A 1 -18.65 6.85 -9.67
CA MET A 1 -17.57 6.49 -10.61
C MET A 1 -17.60 4.99 -10.84
N LYS A 2 -17.64 4.53 -12.10
CA LYS A 2 -17.66 3.10 -12.45
C LYS A 2 -16.30 2.74 -13.06
N ILE A 3 -15.57 1.82 -12.43
CA ILE A 3 -14.28 1.32 -12.90
C ILE A 3 -14.47 -0.12 -13.38
N THR A 4 -13.92 -0.46 -14.54
CA THR A 4 -13.99 -1.80 -15.12
C THR A 4 -12.57 -2.29 -15.41
N PHE A 5 -12.19 -3.40 -14.78
CA PHE A 5 -10.92 -4.08 -15.07
C PHE A 5 -11.14 -5.08 -16.19
N ARG A 6 -10.21 -5.13 -17.15
CA ARG A 6 -10.23 -6.08 -18.27
C ARG A 6 -8.96 -6.93 -18.21
N CYS A 7 -9.10 -8.20 -18.54
CA CYS A 7 -8.02 -9.17 -18.63
C CYS A 7 -8.29 -10.07 -19.84
N ASP A 8 -7.23 -10.57 -20.45
CA ASP A 8 -7.33 -11.61 -21.47
C ASP A 8 -7.97 -12.87 -20.83
N PRO A 9 -8.98 -13.50 -21.46
CA PRO A 9 -9.57 -14.74 -20.95
C PRO A 9 -8.55 -15.85 -20.72
N ALA A 10 -7.46 -15.91 -21.50
CA ALA A 10 -6.41 -16.90 -21.32
C ALA A 10 -5.57 -16.66 -20.05
N LEU A 11 -5.63 -15.46 -19.45
CA LEU A 11 -4.82 -15.06 -18.30
C LEU A 11 -5.65 -14.83 -17.01
N ILE A 12 -6.98 -14.83 -17.09
CA ILE A 12 -7.86 -14.46 -15.97
C ILE A 12 -7.72 -15.36 -14.74
N ASP A 13 -7.39 -16.63 -14.95
CA ASP A 13 -7.21 -17.62 -13.88
C ASP A 13 -5.75 -17.73 -13.43
N LEU A 14 -4.82 -17.10 -14.16
CA LEU A 14 -3.39 -17.07 -13.84
C LEU A 14 -3.01 -15.79 -13.10
N LEU A 15 -3.63 -14.67 -13.46
CA LEU A 15 -3.32 -13.37 -12.89
C LEU A 15 -4.22 -13.08 -11.69
N PRO A 16 -3.65 -12.66 -10.55
CA PRO A 16 -4.43 -12.21 -9.41
C PRO A 16 -5.35 -11.04 -9.77
N ARG A 17 -6.55 -11.03 -9.18
CA ARG A 17 -7.52 -9.96 -9.42
C ARG A 17 -7.07 -8.66 -8.76
N PRO A 18 -7.35 -7.49 -9.36
CA PRO A 18 -7.10 -6.20 -8.73
C PRO A 18 -7.82 -6.09 -7.38
N VAL A 19 -7.15 -5.54 -6.38
CA VAL A 19 -7.70 -5.33 -5.03
C VAL A 19 -7.74 -3.85 -4.68
N PRO A 20 -8.67 -3.39 -3.81
CA PRO A 20 -8.63 -2.02 -3.30
C PRO A 20 -7.30 -1.73 -2.59
N ALA A 21 -6.66 -0.59 -2.89
CA ALA A 21 -5.35 -0.26 -2.31
C ALA A 21 -5.35 -0.22 -0.79
N ARG A 22 -6.45 0.23 -0.17
CA ARG A 22 -6.65 0.16 1.29
C ARG A 22 -6.50 -1.23 1.92
N ALA A 23 -6.76 -2.31 1.16
CA ALA A 23 -6.63 -3.69 1.62
C ALA A 23 -5.20 -4.22 1.43
N ALA A 24 -4.42 -3.60 0.57
CA ALA A 24 -3.07 -4.02 0.17
C ALA A 24 -2.00 -2.99 0.61
N LEU A 25 -2.22 -2.32 1.75
CA LEU A 25 -1.20 -1.45 2.33
C LEU A 25 0.06 -2.27 2.62
N PRO A 26 1.29 -1.77 2.40
CA PRO A 26 2.48 -2.55 2.76
C PRO A 26 2.58 -2.81 4.28
N ASP A 27 3.05 -3.99 4.67
CA ASP A 27 3.19 -4.37 6.08
C ASP A 27 4.12 -3.43 6.85
N TRP A 28 5.25 -3.04 6.25
CA TRP A 28 6.15 -2.08 6.86
C TRP A 28 5.44 -0.78 7.25
N LEU A 29 4.45 -0.32 6.46
CA LEU A 29 3.69 0.90 6.78
C LEU A 29 2.58 0.59 7.80
N ARG A 30 2.01 -0.62 7.81
CA ARG A 30 1.04 -1.05 8.83
C ARG A 30 1.69 -1.10 10.22
N GLU A 31 2.86 -1.72 10.31
CA GLU A 31 3.59 -2.00 11.54
C GLU A 31 4.48 -0.84 12.00
N MET A 32 4.75 0.14 11.14
CA MET A 32 5.54 1.33 11.49
C MET A 32 4.99 2.04 12.74
N ALA A 33 5.86 2.20 13.73
CA ALA A 33 5.59 3.03 14.90
C ALA A 33 5.31 4.49 14.47
N PRO A 34 4.33 5.17 15.08
CA PRO A 34 4.00 6.56 14.73
C PRO A 34 5.14 7.54 15.07
N ARG A 35 6.04 7.13 15.96
CA ARG A 35 7.15 7.93 16.45
C ARG A 35 8.40 7.07 16.68
N VAL A 36 9.57 7.69 16.57
CA VAL A 36 10.88 7.04 16.77
C VAL A 36 11.92 8.05 17.27
N GLU A 37 12.85 7.60 18.09
CA GLU A 37 14.03 8.39 18.47
C GLU A 37 14.91 8.65 17.25
N SER A 38 15.25 9.92 17.00
CA SER A 38 16.13 10.29 15.90
C SER A 38 17.49 10.74 16.41
N PRO A 39 18.58 10.00 16.09
CA PRO A 39 19.94 10.41 16.46
C PRO A 39 20.32 11.78 15.90
N VAL A 40 19.80 12.13 14.71
CA VAL A 40 20.07 13.41 14.04
C VAL A 40 19.40 14.58 14.75
N HIS A 41 18.21 14.36 15.34
CA HIS A 41 17.44 15.43 15.98
C HIS A 41 17.56 15.43 17.51
N GLY A 42 18.17 14.39 18.11
CA GLY A 42 18.31 14.25 19.55
C GLY A 42 16.97 14.15 20.30
N ARG A 43 15.90 13.73 19.62
CA ARG A 43 14.56 13.61 20.19
C ARG A 43 13.70 12.63 19.40
N GLU A 44 12.58 12.24 20.01
CA GLU A 44 11.49 11.56 19.33
C GLU A 44 10.89 12.42 18.21
N ILE A 45 10.79 11.84 17.01
CA ILE A 45 10.15 12.46 15.84
C ILE A 45 8.98 11.61 15.36
N ARG A 46 8.07 12.26 14.61
CA ARG A 46 6.96 11.57 13.94
C ARG A 46 7.47 10.87 12.68
N THR A 47 7.00 9.66 12.44
CA THR A 47 7.31 8.92 11.21
C THR A 47 6.34 9.28 10.08
N VAL A 48 6.61 8.80 8.87
CA VAL A 48 5.71 9.00 7.71
C VAL A 48 4.32 8.41 7.95
N LYS A 49 4.17 7.46 8.90
CA LYS A 49 2.87 6.95 9.37
C LYS A 49 1.91 8.06 9.80
N GLN A 50 2.44 9.18 10.29
CA GLN A 50 1.65 10.33 10.72
C GLN A 50 1.54 11.45 9.67
N CYS A 51 1.87 11.18 8.41
CA CYS A 51 1.65 12.09 7.29
C CYS A 51 0.34 11.71 6.56
N PRO A 52 -0.80 12.38 6.83
CA PRO A 52 -2.08 12.00 6.21
C PRO A 52 -2.02 11.96 4.67
N PRO A 53 -1.41 12.94 3.97
CA PRO A 53 -1.31 12.89 2.51
C PRO A 53 -0.60 11.64 1.99
N PHE A 54 0.44 11.16 2.70
CA PHE A 54 1.17 9.97 2.31
C PHE A 54 0.32 8.70 2.52
N VAL A 55 -0.28 8.56 3.70
CA VAL A 55 -1.10 7.39 4.03
C VAL A 55 -2.34 7.32 3.13
N ASP A 56 -2.96 8.45 2.83
CA ASP A 56 -4.11 8.53 1.94
C ASP A 56 -3.72 8.17 0.50
N ALA A 57 -2.59 8.68 0.00
CA ALA A 57 -2.08 8.32 -1.32
C ALA A 57 -1.85 6.81 -1.45
N MET A 58 -1.28 6.17 -0.43
CA MET A 58 -1.06 4.71 -0.41
C MET A 58 -2.35 3.89 -0.31
N ARG A 59 -3.44 4.47 0.22
CA ARG A 59 -4.73 3.79 0.40
C ARG A 59 -5.70 4.00 -0.75
N HIS A 60 -5.45 4.99 -1.59
CA HIS A 60 -6.36 5.39 -2.66
C HIS A 60 -6.15 4.55 -3.92
N GLY A 61 -7.24 4.19 -4.58
CA GLY A 61 -7.20 3.43 -5.84
C GLY A 61 -7.17 1.91 -5.66
N PHE A 62 -6.48 1.24 -6.57
CA PHE A 62 -6.46 -0.22 -6.71
C PHE A 62 -5.05 -0.71 -7.00
N MET A 63 -4.72 -1.89 -6.47
CA MET A 63 -3.44 -2.54 -6.72
C MET A 63 -3.59 -3.56 -7.84
N LEU A 64 -2.70 -3.47 -8.82
CA LEU A 64 -2.39 -4.54 -9.76
C LEU A 64 -1.16 -5.26 -9.20
N VAL A 65 -1.39 -6.34 -8.46
CA VAL A 65 -0.31 -7.09 -7.80
C VAL A 65 0.55 -7.80 -8.84
N LEU A 66 1.87 -7.73 -8.67
CA LEU A 66 2.81 -8.46 -9.52
C LEU A 66 2.95 -9.90 -9.01
N PRO A 67 3.48 -10.83 -9.83
CA PRO A 67 3.74 -12.21 -9.41
C PRO A 67 4.58 -12.37 -8.15
N CYS A 68 5.37 -11.35 -7.78
CA CYS A 68 6.20 -11.35 -6.57
C CYS A 68 5.48 -10.81 -5.32
N ASP A 69 4.26 -10.26 -5.49
CA ASP A 69 3.45 -9.70 -4.39
C ASP A 69 2.38 -10.69 -3.89
N VAL A 70 2.31 -11.89 -4.49
CA VAL A 70 1.47 -13.02 -4.07
C VAL A 70 2.35 -13.98 -3.27
N ALA A 71 2.52 -13.69 -1.99
CA ALA A 71 3.07 -14.63 -1.00
C ALA A 71 1.92 -15.29 -0.24
#